data_AF-A0A2E9U4Y6-F1
#
_entry.id   AF-A0A2E9U4Y6-F1
#
_cell.length_a   1.000
_cell.length_b   1.000
_cell.length_c   1.000
_cell.angle_alpha   90.00
_cell.angle_beta   90.00
_cell.angle_gamma   90.00
#
_symmetry.space_group_name_H-M   'P 1'
#
loop_
_entity.id
_entity.type
_entity.pdbx_description
1 polymer ?
#
loop_
_entity_poly.entity_id
_entity_poly.type
_entity_poly.pdbx_seq_one_letter_code
_entity_poly.pdbx_strand_id
1 'polypeptide(L)'
;MPELVSAVIKPKGRVVQQFMEYFAPKLFPDYKEIFPEIVGILERDAKRVKSGQELLTKEKVFELMWEEYTAKFPELRTMLGISPDCGRESQPYRVVFSSLDGNVDDMTFRLYGDLNPIETLRDNNVNLAIASSDLLLAKFVSLLPLDLDVVDPAVILANLPPDTTSIEYMFPLKINQARHMLVMNYRPDAISVDGKGLPVLEDETEIAVNGEYYLIYKYLFNGRYKLREGEKVEPFVLRKDGRRKYGLEIVSSGDTLLEEARRNGSDLGVFVEPIYESSAIMLVNDRRIEGIDAYRKVVGTIKEINQQLAVPLKTTKEYMKQNLANQLIR
;
A
#
# COMPACT_ATOMS: atom_id res chain seq x y z
N MET A 1 26.01 -11.54 22.69
CA MET A 1 24.83 -11.95 21.90
C MET A 1 24.64 -10.90 20.81
N PRO A 2 24.42 -11.26 19.55
CA PRO A 2 24.11 -10.27 18.52
C PRO A 2 22.85 -9.48 18.91
N GLU A 3 22.86 -8.17 18.66
CA GLU A 3 21.70 -7.32 18.93
C GLU A 3 20.56 -7.69 17.97
N LEU A 4 19.35 -7.82 18.52
CA LEU A 4 18.14 -8.10 17.74
C LEU A 4 17.51 -6.78 17.29
N VAL A 5 17.37 -6.62 15.98
CA VAL A 5 16.55 -5.57 15.38
C VAL A 5 15.26 -6.20 14.88
N SER A 6 14.12 -5.69 15.33
CA SER A 6 12.81 -6.10 14.86
C SER A 6 12.18 -5.05 13.95
N ALA A 7 11.63 -5.49 12.84
CA ALA A 7 10.84 -4.69 11.92
C ALA A 7 9.47 -5.30 11.69
N VAL A 8 8.51 -4.45 11.36
CA VAL A 8 7.17 -4.86 10.91
C VAL A 8 6.90 -4.38 9.49
N ILE A 9 6.23 -5.20 8.70
CA ILE A 9 5.75 -4.87 7.36
C ILE A 9 4.31 -5.35 7.20
N LYS A 10 3.55 -4.74 6.28
CA LYS A 10 2.20 -5.24 5.95
C LYS A 10 2.26 -6.75 5.63
N PRO A 11 1.27 -7.55 6.06
CA PRO A 11 1.33 -9.00 5.92
C PRO A 11 0.95 -9.44 4.49
N LYS A 12 0.38 -8.54 3.70
CA LYS A 12 -0.02 -8.78 2.31
C LYS A 12 -0.04 -7.49 1.50
N GLY A 13 -0.08 -7.64 0.19
CA GLY A 13 -0.15 -6.53 -0.76
C GLY A 13 1.22 -6.09 -1.29
N ARG A 14 1.22 -5.01 -2.05
CA ARG A 14 2.36 -4.60 -2.88
C ARG A 14 3.61 -4.22 -2.06
N VAL A 15 3.43 -3.62 -0.88
CA VAL A 15 4.55 -3.27 0.02
C VAL A 15 5.40 -4.50 0.34
N VAL A 16 4.80 -5.59 0.84
CA VAL A 16 5.54 -6.80 1.18
C VAL A 16 6.01 -7.56 -0.06
N GLN A 17 5.22 -7.63 -1.12
CA GLN A 17 5.65 -8.28 -2.37
C GLN A 17 6.91 -7.64 -2.93
N GLN A 18 6.93 -6.32 -3.07
CA GLN A 18 8.09 -5.61 -3.62
C GLN A 18 9.26 -5.57 -2.65
N PHE A 19 9.00 -5.58 -1.34
CA PHE A 19 10.08 -5.77 -0.37
C PHE A 19 10.76 -7.14 -0.54
N MET A 20 9.97 -8.21 -0.68
CA MET A 20 10.48 -9.55 -0.93
C MET A 20 11.19 -9.67 -2.29
N GLU A 21 10.74 -8.92 -3.30
CA GLU A 21 11.36 -8.93 -4.62
C GLU A 21 12.70 -8.19 -4.65
N TYR A 22 12.80 -7.04 -3.98
CA TYR A 22 13.91 -6.10 -4.19
C TYR A 22 14.87 -5.94 -3.02
N PHE A 23 14.37 -6.07 -1.78
CA PHE A 23 15.17 -5.85 -0.57
C PHE A 23 15.58 -7.18 0.07
N ALA A 24 14.63 -8.08 0.28
CA ALA A 24 14.88 -9.32 1.00
C ALA A 24 16.01 -10.19 0.42
N PRO A 25 16.19 -10.35 -0.91
CA PRO A 25 17.28 -11.17 -1.46
C PRO A 25 18.67 -10.60 -1.18
N LYS A 26 18.77 -9.28 -0.96
CA LYS A 26 20.02 -8.60 -0.61
C LYS A 26 20.27 -8.59 0.90
N LEU A 27 19.21 -8.46 1.70
CA LEU A 27 19.29 -8.49 3.17
C LEU A 27 19.51 -9.90 3.70
N PHE A 28 18.95 -10.91 3.04
CA PHE A 28 18.93 -12.30 3.48
C PHE A 28 19.38 -13.23 2.34
N PRO A 29 20.65 -13.19 1.94
CA PRO A 29 21.15 -13.92 0.77
C PRO A 29 20.94 -15.44 0.88
N ASP A 30 20.92 -15.98 2.09
CA ASP A 30 20.68 -17.42 2.36
C ASP A 30 19.29 -17.89 1.92
N TYR A 31 18.32 -16.98 1.84
CA TYR A 31 16.94 -17.26 1.42
C TYR A 31 16.62 -16.73 0.02
N LYS A 32 17.63 -16.31 -0.76
CA LYS A 32 17.42 -15.66 -2.06
C LYS A 32 16.55 -16.45 -3.03
N GLU A 33 16.60 -17.79 -2.98
CA GLU A 33 15.83 -18.68 -3.86
C GLU A 33 14.37 -18.84 -3.41
N ILE A 34 14.07 -18.54 -2.14
CA ILE A 34 12.73 -18.66 -1.54
C ILE A 34 11.89 -17.42 -1.85
N PHE A 35 12.49 -16.23 -1.93
CA PHE A 35 11.73 -14.99 -2.13
C PHE A 35 10.88 -14.95 -3.42
N PRO A 36 11.36 -15.41 -4.58
CA PRO A 36 10.51 -15.50 -5.77
C PRO A 36 9.27 -16.39 -5.56
N GLU A 37 9.40 -17.47 -4.79
CA GLU A 37 8.30 -18.39 -4.47
C GLU A 37 7.30 -17.72 -3.51
N ILE A 38 7.77 -16.97 -2.51
CA ILE A 38 6.92 -16.13 -1.64
C ILE A 38 6.10 -15.15 -2.48
N VAL A 39 6.75 -14.41 -3.39
CA VAL A 39 6.06 -13.44 -4.26
C VAL A 39 5.02 -14.16 -5.14
N GLY A 40 5.40 -15.28 -5.76
CA GLY A 40 4.50 -16.08 -6.61
C GLY A 40 3.25 -16.56 -5.86
N ILE A 41 3.39 -17.03 -4.63
CA ILE A 41 2.27 -17.47 -3.79
C ILE A 41 1.34 -16.29 -3.47
N LEU A 42 1.90 -15.14 -3.05
CA LEU A 42 1.12 -13.94 -2.73
C LEU A 42 0.37 -13.40 -3.95
N GLU A 43 0.98 -13.43 -5.14
CA GLU A 43 0.33 -13.02 -6.39
C GLU A 43 -0.79 -13.98 -6.81
N ARG A 44 -0.55 -15.29 -6.71
CA ARG A 44 -1.55 -16.32 -7.01
C ARG A 44 -2.75 -16.18 -6.07
N ASP A 45 -2.52 -15.91 -4.79
CA ASP A 45 -3.60 -15.66 -3.81
C ASP A 45 -4.35 -14.37 -4.15
N ALA A 46 -3.66 -13.30 -4.53
CA ALA A 46 -4.31 -12.06 -4.96
C ALA A 46 -5.23 -12.27 -6.19
N LYS A 47 -4.78 -13.06 -7.19
CA LYS A 47 -5.58 -13.42 -8.37
C LYS A 47 -6.80 -14.25 -8.00
N ARG A 48 -6.62 -15.27 -7.15
CA ARG A 48 -7.71 -16.11 -6.60
C ARG A 48 -8.81 -15.28 -5.94
N VAL A 49 -8.41 -14.30 -5.16
CA VAL A 49 -9.34 -13.43 -4.44
C VAL A 49 -10.02 -12.45 -5.40
N LYS A 50 -9.32 -11.98 -6.44
CA LYS A 50 -9.89 -11.10 -7.48
C LYS A 50 -10.93 -11.83 -8.33
N SER A 51 -10.70 -13.11 -8.67
CA SER A 51 -11.61 -13.89 -9.50
C SER A 51 -12.92 -14.26 -8.82
N GLY A 52 -13.07 -13.97 -7.51
CA GLY A 52 -14.32 -14.18 -6.78
C GLY A 52 -14.71 -15.65 -6.72
N GLN A 53 -13.73 -16.56 -6.60
CA GLN A 53 -13.99 -17.98 -6.36
C GLN A 53 -14.89 -18.18 -5.14
N GLU A 54 -15.41 -19.40 -4.97
CA GLU A 54 -16.24 -19.78 -3.82
C GLU A 54 -15.56 -19.45 -2.48
N LEU A 55 -16.37 -19.27 -1.44
CA LEU A 55 -15.90 -19.11 -0.06
C LEU A 55 -15.05 -20.32 0.33
N LEU A 56 -13.73 -20.14 0.37
CA LEU A 56 -12.80 -21.21 0.71
C LEU A 56 -12.58 -21.27 2.22
N THR A 57 -12.52 -22.48 2.77
CA THR A 57 -12.04 -22.70 4.14
C THR A 57 -10.53 -22.49 4.22
N LYS A 58 -9.99 -22.37 5.44
CA LYS A 58 -8.54 -22.24 5.67
C LYS A 58 -7.78 -23.44 5.09
N GLU A 59 -8.31 -24.64 5.27
CA GLU A 59 -7.76 -25.90 4.77
C GLU A 59 -7.74 -25.90 3.24
N LYS A 60 -8.82 -25.42 2.60
CA LYS A 60 -8.86 -25.41 1.15
C LYS A 60 -7.91 -24.38 0.53
N VAL A 61 -7.72 -23.23 1.19
CA VAL A 61 -6.68 -22.27 0.81
C VAL A 61 -5.30 -22.92 0.95
N PHE A 62 -5.05 -23.67 2.02
CA PHE A 62 -3.78 -24.39 2.22
C PHE A 62 -3.50 -25.39 1.09
N GLU A 63 -4.44 -26.29 0.79
CA GLU A 63 -4.29 -27.28 -0.30
C GLU A 63 -3.98 -26.61 -1.65
N LEU A 64 -4.76 -25.58 -2.02
CA LEU A 64 -4.67 -24.96 -3.34
C LEU A 64 -3.44 -24.07 -3.55
N MET A 65 -2.91 -23.51 -2.47
CA MET A 65 -1.92 -22.43 -2.53
C MET A 65 -0.56 -22.80 -1.97
N TRP A 66 -0.49 -23.83 -1.12
CA TRP A 66 0.64 -24.02 -0.20
C TRP A 66 1.28 -25.41 -0.30
N GLU A 67 0.48 -26.45 -0.54
CA GLU A 67 0.93 -27.84 -0.49
C GLU A 67 2.07 -28.12 -1.49
N GLU A 68 1.89 -27.72 -2.75
CA GLU A 68 2.88 -27.86 -3.82
C GLU A 68 4.20 -27.14 -3.50
N TYR A 69 4.12 -25.88 -3.04
CA TYR A 69 5.30 -25.04 -2.82
C TYR A 69 6.11 -25.47 -1.60
N THR A 70 5.44 -25.92 -0.55
CA THR A 70 6.13 -26.26 0.70
C THR A 70 6.64 -27.69 0.78
N ALA A 71 6.25 -28.53 -0.18
CA ALA A 71 6.98 -29.77 -0.46
C ALA A 71 8.39 -29.46 -1.03
N LYS A 72 8.52 -28.41 -1.84
CA LYS A 72 9.78 -27.99 -2.46
C LYS A 72 10.65 -27.12 -1.54
N PHE A 73 10.03 -26.25 -0.74
CA PHE A 73 10.71 -25.37 0.23
C PHE A 73 10.02 -25.43 1.60
N PRO A 74 10.45 -26.33 2.51
CA PRO A 74 9.84 -26.50 3.83
C PRO A 74 9.84 -25.22 4.68
N GLU A 75 10.82 -24.34 4.51
CA GLU A 75 10.99 -23.08 5.23
C GLU A 75 9.83 -22.09 4.98
N LEU A 76 9.14 -22.20 3.84
CA LEU A 76 7.95 -21.40 3.56
C LEU A 76 6.85 -21.59 4.63
N ARG A 77 6.84 -22.73 5.34
CA ARG A 77 5.88 -23.00 6.41
C ARG A 77 6.01 -22.07 7.62
N THR A 78 7.20 -21.52 7.85
CA THR A 78 7.43 -20.53 8.93
C THR A 78 7.32 -19.09 8.41
N MET A 79 7.56 -18.88 7.11
CA MET A 79 7.56 -17.55 6.50
C MET A 79 6.17 -17.05 6.08
N LEU A 80 5.26 -17.97 5.77
CA LEU A 80 3.90 -17.65 5.37
C LEU A 80 2.90 -18.09 6.45
N GLY A 81 1.70 -17.52 6.42
CA GLY A 81 0.55 -17.84 7.25
C GLY A 81 -0.76 -17.84 6.45
N ILE A 82 -1.81 -18.45 6.99
CA ILE A 82 -3.19 -18.22 6.50
C ILE A 82 -3.96 -17.50 7.61
N SER A 83 -4.39 -16.27 7.31
CA SER A 83 -5.06 -15.38 8.26
C SER A 83 -6.43 -14.95 7.75
N PRO A 84 -7.38 -14.63 8.64
CA PRO A 84 -8.61 -13.98 8.27
C PRO A 84 -8.39 -12.67 7.49
N ASP A 85 -9.24 -12.41 6.49
CA ASP A 85 -9.34 -11.16 5.75
C ASP A 85 -10.67 -10.48 6.05
N CYS A 86 -10.73 -9.84 7.22
CA CYS A 86 -11.93 -9.19 7.73
C CYS A 86 -12.44 -8.05 6.81
N GLY A 87 -11.64 -7.60 5.85
CA GLY A 87 -12.07 -6.61 4.84
C GLY A 87 -12.81 -7.21 3.65
N ARG A 88 -12.99 -8.54 3.57
CA ARG A 88 -13.66 -9.22 2.45
C ARG A 88 -14.57 -10.35 2.94
N GLU A 89 -15.85 -10.05 3.14
CA GLU A 89 -16.87 -11.05 3.55
C GLU A 89 -16.91 -12.28 2.62
N SER A 90 -16.70 -12.09 1.32
CA SER A 90 -16.77 -13.16 0.32
C SER A 90 -15.52 -14.04 0.21
N GLN A 91 -14.42 -13.69 0.90
CA GLN A 91 -13.14 -14.40 0.86
C GLN A 91 -12.42 -14.26 2.21
N PRO A 92 -12.87 -14.98 3.23
CA PRO A 92 -12.47 -14.73 4.61
C PRO A 92 -11.04 -15.14 4.93
N TYR A 93 -10.33 -15.88 4.07
CA TYR A 93 -8.96 -16.34 4.32
C TYR A 93 -7.99 -15.98 3.20
N ARG A 94 -6.78 -15.59 3.59
CA ARG A 94 -5.69 -15.17 2.69
C ARG A 94 -4.37 -15.79 3.11
N VAL A 95 -3.55 -16.09 2.12
CA VAL A 95 -2.11 -16.30 2.39
C VAL A 95 -1.48 -14.95 2.73
N VAL A 96 -0.72 -14.92 3.81
CA VAL A 96 -0.02 -13.74 4.32
C VAL A 96 1.44 -14.07 4.58
N PHE A 97 2.31 -13.06 4.47
CA PHE A 97 3.63 -13.11 5.06
C PHE A 97 3.48 -13.09 6.59
N SER A 98 4.21 -13.98 7.28
CA SER A 98 4.12 -14.14 8.73
C SER A 98 5.38 -13.61 9.42
N SER A 99 6.55 -14.18 9.15
CA SER A 99 7.80 -13.69 9.72
C SER A 99 9.02 -14.19 8.97
N LEU A 100 10.14 -13.50 9.11
CA LEU A 100 11.43 -13.92 8.57
C LEU A 100 12.52 -13.53 9.55
N ASP A 101 13.35 -14.51 9.88
CA ASP A 101 14.55 -14.34 10.69
C ASP A 101 15.78 -14.49 9.82
N GLY A 102 16.76 -13.61 10.00
CA GLY A 102 18.07 -13.76 9.37
C GLY A 102 19.08 -12.77 9.94
N ASN A 103 20.26 -12.71 9.31
CA ASN A 103 21.33 -11.80 9.73
C ASN A 103 21.54 -10.68 8.71
N VAL A 104 21.71 -9.45 9.18
CA VAL A 104 22.05 -8.27 8.38
C VAL A 104 23.24 -7.58 9.07
N ASP A 105 24.40 -7.52 8.40
CA ASP A 105 25.64 -6.91 8.94
C ASP A 105 25.98 -7.35 10.38
N ASP A 106 25.95 -8.67 10.60
CA ASP A 106 26.17 -9.38 11.89
C ASP A 106 25.09 -9.15 12.97
N MET A 107 24.00 -8.47 12.63
CA MET A 107 22.86 -8.26 13.53
C MET A 107 21.74 -9.25 13.22
N THR A 108 21.09 -9.76 14.27
CA THR A 108 19.89 -10.57 14.07
C THR A 108 18.76 -9.63 13.66
N PHE A 109 18.19 -9.84 12.48
CA PHE A 109 17.09 -9.07 11.96
C PHE A 109 15.86 -9.94 11.82
N ARG A 110 14.78 -9.53 12.49
CA ARG A 110 13.49 -10.20 12.44
C ARG A 110 12.46 -9.28 11.77
N LEU A 111 11.90 -9.74 10.67
CA LEU A 111 10.85 -9.05 9.94
C LEU A 111 9.51 -9.75 10.18
N TYR A 112 8.56 -9.05 10.81
CA TYR A 112 7.22 -9.54 11.06
C TYR A 112 6.24 -9.07 9.97
N GLY A 113 5.45 -10.00 9.45
CA GLY A 113 4.22 -9.71 8.73
C GLY A 113 3.07 -9.59 9.72
N ASP A 114 3.00 -8.46 10.43
CA ASP A 114 1.98 -8.20 11.44
C ASP A 114 0.81 -7.40 10.87
N LEU A 115 -0.31 -7.35 11.59
CA LEU A 115 -1.40 -6.42 11.32
C LEU A 115 -0.98 -4.98 11.73
N ASN A 116 -1.37 -4.00 10.91
CA ASN A 116 -1.06 -2.56 11.00
C ASN A 116 0.36 -2.16 11.48
N PRO A 117 1.34 -2.04 10.55
CA PRO A 117 2.73 -1.64 10.86
C PRO A 117 2.89 -0.37 11.70
N ILE A 118 2.01 0.62 11.52
CA ILE A 118 2.10 1.91 12.22
C ILE A 118 1.68 1.75 13.67
N GLU A 119 0.66 0.94 13.95
CA GLU A 119 0.18 0.68 15.31
C GLU A 119 1.19 -0.15 16.09
N THR A 120 1.70 -1.24 15.48
CA THR A 120 2.72 -2.08 16.11
C THR A 120 3.99 -1.29 16.45
N LEU A 121 4.40 -0.36 15.58
CA LEU A 121 5.53 0.53 15.85
C LEU A 121 5.23 1.52 16.99
N ARG A 122 4.07 2.20 16.93
CA ARG A 122 3.64 3.19 17.94
C ARG A 122 3.54 2.58 19.33
N ASP A 123 3.00 1.37 19.43
CA ASP A 123 2.79 0.67 20.70
C ASP A 123 4.11 0.09 21.27
N ASN A 124 5.25 0.47 20.67
CA ASN A 124 6.60 0.08 21.06
C ASN A 124 6.84 -1.43 20.97
N ASN A 125 6.19 -2.17 20.07
CA ASN A 125 6.42 -3.61 19.97
C ASN A 125 7.62 -3.99 19.09
N VAL A 126 8.09 -3.07 18.24
CA VAL A 126 9.21 -3.27 17.31
C VAL A 126 10.08 -2.01 17.18
N ASN A 127 11.27 -2.15 16.59
CA ASN A 127 12.17 -1.01 16.37
C ASN A 127 11.82 -0.21 15.10
N LEU A 128 11.44 -0.91 14.03
CA LEU A 128 11.26 -0.35 12.68
C LEU A 128 9.89 -0.74 12.10
N ALA A 129 9.36 0.08 11.19
CA ALA A 129 8.23 -0.30 10.34
C ALA A 129 8.41 0.10 8.88
N ILE A 130 7.93 -0.77 8.00
CA ILE A 130 7.78 -0.51 6.58
C ILE A 130 6.27 -0.41 6.30
N ALA A 131 5.82 0.82 6.10
CA ALA A 131 4.42 1.16 5.89
C ALA A 131 4.24 1.90 4.56
N SER A 132 2.99 2.13 4.15
CA SER A 132 2.69 3.02 3.03
C SER A 132 2.35 4.42 3.57
N SER A 133 2.80 5.48 2.89
CA SER A 133 2.64 6.86 3.38
C SER A 133 1.19 7.31 3.46
N ASP A 134 0.31 6.81 2.59
CA ASP A 134 -1.14 7.01 2.66
C ASP A 134 -1.75 6.48 3.97
N LEU A 135 -1.27 5.35 4.49
CA LEU A 135 -1.73 4.80 5.77
C LEU A 135 -1.27 5.62 6.96
N LEU A 136 -0.08 6.21 6.87
CA LEU A 136 0.40 7.14 7.90
C LEU A 136 -0.52 8.35 7.95
N LEU A 137 -0.87 8.91 6.78
CA LEU A 137 -1.85 9.96 6.68
C LEU A 137 -3.21 9.51 7.22
N ALA A 138 -3.74 8.37 6.77
CA ALA A 138 -5.02 7.82 7.25
C ALA A 138 -5.08 7.72 8.78
N LYS A 139 -3.97 7.30 9.41
CA LYS A 139 -3.89 7.11 10.86
C LYS A 139 -3.99 8.42 11.63
N PHE A 140 -3.38 9.48 11.11
CA PHE A 140 -3.18 10.72 11.85
C PHE A 140 -3.95 11.93 11.32
N VAL A 141 -4.62 11.81 10.16
CA VAL A 141 -5.29 12.93 9.48
C VAL A 141 -6.29 13.67 10.35
N SER A 142 -6.98 12.98 11.28
CA SER A 142 -7.94 13.62 12.19
C SER A 142 -7.30 14.52 13.25
N LEU A 143 -5.98 14.44 13.41
CA LEU A 143 -5.20 15.25 14.35
C LEU A 143 -4.47 16.40 13.66
N LEU A 144 -4.54 16.49 12.33
CA LEU A 144 -3.84 17.52 11.55
C LEU A 144 -4.68 18.82 11.43
N PRO A 145 -4.02 19.99 11.35
CA PRO A 145 -4.69 21.26 11.02
C PRO A 145 -5.37 21.22 9.64
N LEU A 146 -6.54 21.84 9.47
CA LEU A 146 -7.39 21.72 8.25
C LEU A 146 -6.82 22.28 6.93
N ASP A 147 -5.69 22.99 6.96
CA ASP A 147 -5.11 23.67 5.78
C ASP A 147 -3.63 23.33 5.53
N LEU A 148 -3.14 22.24 6.13
CA LEU A 148 -1.78 21.81 5.89
C LEU A 148 -1.68 21.26 4.45
N ASP A 149 -0.63 21.67 3.73
CA ASP A 149 -0.31 21.09 2.42
C ASP A 149 0.36 19.72 2.65
N VAL A 150 -0.47 18.69 2.79
CA VAL A 150 -0.03 17.38 3.27
C VAL A 150 0.34 16.47 2.10
N VAL A 151 1.64 16.44 1.80
CA VAL A 151 2.23 15.50 0.84
C VAL A 151 3.41 14.70 1.40
N ASP A 152 3.97 15.07 2.55
CA ASP A 152 5.18 14.46 3.11
C ASP A 152 4.94 13.83 4.50
N PRO A 153 5.33 12.56 4.73
CA PRO A 153 5.37 11.93 6.05
C PRO A 153 6.00 12.75 7.18
N ALA A 154 7.09 13.47 6.90
CA ALA A 154 7.75 14.33 7.88
C ALA A 154 6.84 15.49 8.32
N VAL A 155 6.10 16.08 7.36
CA VAL A 155 5.15 17.16 7.61
C VAL A 155 3.98 16.65 8.44
N ILE A 156 3.48 15.44 8.16
CA ILE A 156 2.43 14.80 8.97
C ILE A 156 2.87 14.70 10.43
N LEU A 157 4.03 14.08 10.68
CA LEU A 157 4.52 13.82 12.03
C LEU A 157 4.86 15.10 12.80
N ALA A 158 5.45 16.11 12.14
CA ALA A 158 5.82 17.37 12.76
C ALA A 158 4.63 18.25 13.18
N ASN A 159 3.44 17.99 12.64
CA ASN A 159 2.22 18.75 12.94
C ASN A 159 1.23 18.00 13.85
N LEU A 160 1.65 16.85 14.39
CA LEU A 160 0.86 16.18 15.42
C LEU A 160 0.98 16.93 16.75
N PRO A 161 -0.06 16.88 17.60
CA PRO A 161 0.05 17.37 18.96
C PRO A 161 1.27 16.74 19.68
N PRO A 162 1.95 17.48 20.58
CA PRO A 162 3.02 16.91 21.39
C PRO A 162 2.59 15.60 22.07
N ASP A 163 3.54 14.68 22.23
CA ASP A 163 3.34 13.37 22.86
C ASP A 163 2.34 12.41 22.18
N THR A 164 1.83 12.75 20.98
CA THR A 164 0.90 11.88 20.22
C THR A 164 1.53 10.54 19.86
N THR A 165 2.80 10.56 19.47
CA THR A 165 3.52 9.39 18.98
C THR A 165 5.02 9.58 19.15
N SER A 166 5.73 8.48 19.20
CA SER A 166 7.20 8.40 19.29
C SER A 166 7.80 7.87 17.97
N ILE A 167 6.99 7.94 16.90
CA ILE A 167 7.36 7.52 15.55
C ILE A 167 8.11 8.63 14.86
N GLU A 168 9.24 8.30 14.25
CA GLU A 168 9.97 9.18 13.35
C GLU A 168 9.99 8.61 11.93
N TYR A 169 9.97 9.51 10.96
CA TYR A 169 10.13 9.18 9.54
C TYR A 169 11.61 9.23 9.15
N MET A 170 12.08 8.18 8.47
CA MET A 170 13.48 8.07 8.05
C MET A 170 13.69 8.48 6.60
N PHE A 171 13.04 7.80 5.66
CA PHE A 171 13.16 8.04 4.22
C PHE A 171 12.10 7.27 3.42
N PRO A 172 11.83 7.68 2.16
CA PRO A 172 10.94 6.96 1.28
C PRO A 172 11.67 5.78 0.65
N LEU A 173 10.94 4.70 0.39
CA LEU A 173 11.43 3.53 -0.33
C LEU A 173 10.94 3.61 -1.79
N LYS A 174 11.78 3.16 -2.73
CA LYS A 174 11.47 3.08 -4.17
C LYS A 174 10.56 1.90 -4.53
N ILE A 175 9.64 1.57 -3.62
CA ILE A 175 8.63 0.52 -3.79
C ILE A 175 7.27 1.08 -3.37
N ASN A 176 6.22 0.35 -3.73
CA ASN A 176 4.83 0.67 -3.52
C ASN A 176 4.42 2.07 -4.02
N GLN A 177 5.05 2.57 -5.08
CA GLN A 177 4.65 3.85 -5.65
C GLN A 177 3.22 3.75 -6.21
N ALA A 178 2.35 4.66 -5.78
CA ALA A 178 0.97 4.73 -6.20
C ALA A 178 0.45 6.17 -6.18
N ARG A 179 -0.67 6.39 -6.85
CA ARG A 179 -1.32 7.70 -6.99
C ARG A 179 -2.79 7.56 -6.69
N HIS A 180 -3.31 8.39 -5.82
CA HIS A 180 -4.73 8.49 -5.56
C HIS A 180 -5.32 9.40 -6.63
N MET A 181 -6.06 8.81 -7.57
CA MET A 181 -6.52 9.50 -8.79
C MET A 181 -8.04 9.63 -8.77
N LEU A 182 -8.55 10.76 -9.25
CA LEU A 182 -9.98 10.90 -9.55
C LEU A 182 -10.30 10.14 -10.85
N VAL A 183 -11.20 9.17 -10.75
CA VAL A 183 -11.70 8.35 -11.85
C VAL A 183 -13.17 8.60 -12.10
N MET A 184 -13.60 8.49 -13.35
CA MET A 184 -14.99 8.70 -13.75
C MET A 184 -15.37 7.80 -14.93
N ASN A 185 -16.67 7.58 -15.11
CA ASN A 185 -17.20 6.65 -16.12
C ASN A 185 -17.60 7.34 -17.45
N TYR A 186 -17.01 8.49 -17.72
CA TYR A 186 -17.21 9.29 -18.92
C TYR A 186 -15.96 10.14 -19.16
N ARG A 187 -15.86 10.83 -20.30
CA ARG A 187 -14.66 11.61 -20.67
C ARG A 187 -15.03 13.03 -21.06
N PRO A 188 -15.03 13.99 -20.11
CA PRO A 188 -15.10 15.41 -20.46
C PRO A 188 -13.83 15.85 -21.19
N ASP A 189 -13.94 16.89 -22.02
CA ASP A 189 -12.79 17.44 -22.76
C ASP A 189 -11.75 18.08 -21.84
N ALA A 190 -12.20 18.69 -20.73
CA ALA A 190 -11.37 19.27 -19.69
C ALA A 190 -12.11 19.34 -18.35
N ILE A 191 -11.35 19.44 -17.25
CA ILE A 191 -11.86 19.70 -15.90
C ILE A 191 -11.16 20.95 -15.34
N SER A 192 -11.95 21.93 -14.90
CA SER A 192 -11.40 23.10 -14.21
C SER A 192 -10.73 22.68 -12.89
N VAL A 193 -9.66 23.37 -12.49
CA VAL A 193 -8.98 23.14 -11.21
C VAL A 193 -9.03 24.39 -10.32
N ASP A 194 -8.97 24.21 -9.00
CA ASP A 194 -8.86 25.31 -8.06
C ASP A 194 -7.41 25.76 -7.82
N GLY A 195 -7.20 26.72 -6.91
CA GLY A 195 -5.88 27.24 -6.57
C GLY A 195 -4.92 26.22 -5.93
N LYS A 196 -5.41 25.04 -5.52
CA LYS A 196 -4.62 23.91 -5.02
C LYS A 196 -4.44 22.82 -6.09
N GLY A 197 -4.92 23.03 -7.32
CA GLY A 197 -4.85 22.06 -8.40
C GLY A 197 -5.89 20.93 -8.29
N LEU A 198 -6.87 21.05 -7.39
CA LEU A 198 -7.91 20.03 -7.21
C LEU A 198 -9.03 20.23 -8.25
N PRO A 199 -9.60 19.14 -8.79
CA PRO A 199 -10.63 19.22 -9.82
C PRO A 199 -11.91 19.85 -9.27
N VAL A 200 -12.47 20.83 -9.97
CA VAL A 200 -13.74 21.50 -9.67
C VAL A 200 -14.88 20.74 -10.33
N LEU A 201 -15.62 19.98 -9.51
CA LEU A 201 -16.80 19.23 -9.93
C LEU A 201 -18.09 20.02 -9.66
N GLU A 202 -19.20 19.58 -10.27
CA GLU A 202 -20.55 20.13 -10.06
C GLU A 202 -20.97 20.05 -8.59
N ASP A 203 -21.79 20.99 -8.13
CA ASP A 203 -22.34 20.98 -6.77
C ASP A 203 -23.10 19.68 -6.48
N GLU A 204 -23.01 19.20 -5.23
CA GLU A 204 -23.61 17.94 -4.78
C GLU A 204 -23.05 16.66 -5.44
N THR A 205 -21.94 16.74 -6.19
CA THR A 205 -21.25 15.57 -6.73
C THR A 205 -20.87 14.59 -5.62
N GLU A 206 -21.31 13.35 -5.76
CA GLU A 206 -20.95 12.24 -4.88
C GLU A 206 -19.73 11.48 -5.44
N ILE A 207 -18.68 11.35 -4.63
CA ILE A 207 -17.44 10.65 -4.99
C ILE A 207 -17.35 9.37 -4.17
N ALA A 208 -17.31 8.22 -4.86
CA ALA A 208 -17.09 6.93 -4.20
C ALA A 208 -15.65 6.78 -3.74
N VAL A 209 -15.47 6.39 -2.49
CA VAL A 209 -14.14 6.20 -1.89
C VAL A 209 -14.10 4.90 -1.10
N ASN A 210 -12.93 4.25 -1.12
CA ASN A 210 -12.67 3.14 -0.21
C ASN A 210 -12.56 3.69 1.22
N GLY A 211 -13.24 3.04 2.18
CA GLY A 211 -13.37 3.51 3.57
C GLY A 211 -12.05 3.72 4.29
N GLU A 212 -11.02 2.90 4.01
CA GLU A 212 -9.67 3.06 4.57
C GLU A 212 -9.07 4.46 4.27
N TYR A 213 -9.52 5.12 3.20
CA TYR A 213 -9.02 6.44 2.76
C TYR A 213 -10.08 7.56 2.88
N TYR A 214 -11.28 7.28 3.41
CA TYR A 214 -12.36 8.26 3.50
C TYR A 214 -11.93 9.55 4.21
N LEU A 215 -11.28 9.41 5.38
CA LEU A 215 -10.83 10.56 6.17
C LEU A 215 -9.73 11.36 5.47
N ILE A 216 -8.85 10.70 4.71
CA ILE A 216 -7.83 11.38 3.91
C ILE A 216 -8.51 12.31 2.89
N TYR A 217 -9.44 11.78 2.10
CA TYR A 217 -10.09 12.57 1.06
C TYR A 217 -10.99 13.65 1.62
N LYS A 218 -11.68 13.38 2.73
CA LYS A 218 -12.49 14.39 3.42
C LYS A 218 -11.64 15.60 3.85
N TYR A 219 -10.44 15.30 4.34
CA TYR A 219 -9.46 16.30 4.74
C TYR A 219 -8.88 17.05 3.53
N LEU A 220 -8.39 16.35 2.51
CA LEU A 220 -7.77 16.96 1.32
C LEU A 220 -8.74 17.86 0.54
N PHE A 221 -10.02 17.47 0.47
CA PHE A 221 -11.06 18.31 -0.14
C PHE A 221 -11.66 19.34 0.81
N ASN A 222 -11.23 19.39 2.07
CA ASN A 222 -11.78 20.29 3.10
C ASN A 222 -13.33 20.27 3.14
N GLY A 223 -13.92 19.08 3.04
CA GLY A 223 -15.38 18.90 3.05
C GLY A 223 -16.13 19.41 1.80
N ARG A 224 -15.43 19.83 0.73
CA ARG A 224 -16.03 20.36 -0.50
C ARG A 224 -16.97 19.40 -1.23
N TYR A 225 -16.66 18.10 -1.19
CA TYR A 225 -17.41 17.07 -1.91
C TYR A 225 -18.13 16.11 -0.96
N LYS A 226 -19.27 15.58 -1.42
CA LYS A 226 -19.96 14.50 -0.71
C LYS A 226 -19.24 13.19 -1.00
N LEU A 227 -18.68 12.57 0.03
CA LEU A 227 -17.98 11.30 -0.10
C LEU A 227 -18.90 10.14 0.30
N ARG A 228 -18.94 9.10 -0.54
CA ARG A 228 -19.62 7.83 -0.25
C ARG A 228 -18.60 6.76 0.11
N GLU A 229 -18.64 6.33 1.36
CA GLU A 229 -17.86 5.21 1.87
C GLU A 229 -18.56 3.88 1.60
N GLY A 230 -17.79 2.81 1.36
CA GLY A 230 -18.29 1.44 1.52
C GLY A 230 -18.43 0.59 0.24
N GLU A 231 -17.85 0.99 -0.88
CA GLU A 231 -17.88 0.20 -2.12
C GLU A 231 -16.47 -0.03 -2.68
N LYS A 232 -16.28 -1.13 -3.43
CA LYS A 232 -15.15 -1.22 -4.35
C LYS A 232 -15.35 -0.13 -5.39
N VAL A 233 -14.42 0.81 -5.46
CA VAL A 233 -14.59 2.04 -6.24
C VAL A 233 -14.70 1.71 -7.73
N GLU A 234 -13.85 0.82 -8.26
CA GLU A 234 -13.85 0.54 -9.70
C GLU A 234 -15.16 -0.10 -10.19
N PRO A 235 -15.70 -1.17 -9.56
CA PRO A 235 -16.98 -1.73 -9.95
C PRO A 235 -18.16 -0.77 -9.78
N PHE A 236 -18.12 0.15 -8.80
CA PHE A 236 -19.19 1.13 -8.63
C PHE A 236 -19.17 2.18 -9.75
N VAL A 237 -18.01 2.80 -9.95
CA VAL A 237 -17.81 3.89 -10.91
C VAL A 237 -18.02 3.36 -12.33
N LEU A 238 -17.36 2.27 -12.70
CA LEU A 238 -17.33 1.74 -14.06
C LEU A 238 -18.52 0.85 -14.39
N ARG A 239 -19.53 0.75 -13.51
CA ARG A 239 -20.79 0.08 -13.82
C ARG A 239 -21.59 0.92 -14.80
N LYS A 240 -21.94 0.30 -15.94
CA LYS A 240 -22.80 0.87 -16.96
C LYS A 240 -24.26 0.92 -16.50
N ASP A 241 -24.69 2.07 -15.98
CA ASP A 241 -26.08 2.34 -15.60
C ASP A 241 -26.61 3.71 -16.08
N GLY A 242 -25.87 4.36 -16.99
CA GLY A 242 -26.28 5.61 -17.63
C GLY A 242 -26.11 6.86 -16.76
N ARG A 243 -25.61 6.73 -15.52
CA ARG A 243 -25.35 7.87 -14.63
C ARG A 243 -23.88 8.24 -14.66
N ARG A 244 -23.57 9.54 -14.58
CA ARG A 244 -22.19 10.01 -14.36
C ARG A 244 -21.78 9.67 -12.93
N LYS A 245 -20.61 9.08 -12.77
CA LYS A 245 -20.06 8.67 -11.47
C LYS A 245 -18.61 9.06 -11.36
N TYR A 246 -18.20 9.31 -10.13
CA TYR A 246 -16.84 9.65 -9.75
C TYR A 246 -16.37 8.75 -8.63
N GLY A 247 -15.09 8.47 -8.59
CA GLY A 247 -14.47 7.81 -7.47
C GLY A 247 -13.00 8.16 -7.33
N LEU A 248 -12.42 7.81 -6.18
CA LEU A 248 -10.99 7.95 -5.92
C LEU A 248 -10.37 6.58 -5.77
N GLU A 249 -9.43 6.28 -6.66
CA GLU A 249 -8.78 4.97 -6.74
C GLU A 249 -7.26 5.09 -6.61
N ILE A 250 -6.63 4.07 -6.05
CA ILE A 250 -5.17 3.96 -5.95
C ILE A 250 -4.64 3.34 -7.24
N VAL A 251 -4.02 4.16 -8.07
CA VAL A 251 -3.50 3.81 -9.38
C VAL A 251 -1.99 3.67 -9.34
N SER A 252 -1.50 2.48 -9.71
CA SER A 252 -0.08 2.24 -9.98
C SER A 252 0.20 2.30 -11.47
N SER A 253 -0.28 1.30 -12.22
CA SER A 253 -0.09 1.18 -13.67
C SER A 253 -1.32 1.62 -14.48
N GLY A 254 -2.51 1.59 -13.89
CA GLY A 254 -3.78 1.78 -14.59
C GLY A 254 -4.40 0.50 -15.18
N ASP A 255 -3.71 -0.64 -15.09
CA ASP A 255 -4.17 -1.90 -15.71
C ASP A 255 -5.52 -2.37 -15.14
N THR A 256 -5.72 -2.28 -13.82
CA THR A 256 -6.98 -2.66 -13.16
C THR A 256 -8.16 -1.84 -13.68
N LEU A 257 -7.98 -0.52 -13.84
CA LEU A 257 -9.03 0.38 -14.33
C LEU A 257 -9.38 0.06 -15.79
N LEU A 258 -8.37 -0.15 -16.64
CA LEU A 258 -8.58 -0.50 -18.05
C LEU A 258 -9.27 -1.85 -18.21
N GLU A 259 -8.88 -2.85 -17.42
CA GLU A 259 -9.51 -4.17 -17.40
C GLU A 259 -10.98 -4.08 -16.98
N GLU A 260 -11.28 -3.36 -15.90
CA GLU A 260 -12.64 -3.23 -15.37
C GLU A 260 -13.54 -2.40 -16.32
N ALA A 261 -13.00 -1.34 -16.92
CA ALA A 261 -13.73 -0.54 -17.92
C ALA A 261 -14.09 -1.39 -19.16
N ARG A 262 -13.13 -2.18 -19.67
CA ARG A 262 -13.37 -3.12 -20.79
C ARG A 262 -14.40 -4.18 -20.41
N ARG A 263 -14.29 -4.76 -19.22
CA ARG A 263 -15.22 -5.79 -18.72
C ARG A 263 -16.66 -5.28 -18.65
N ASN A 264 -16.85 -4.04 -18.21
CA ASN A 264 -18.18 -3.44 -18.04
C ASN A 264 -18.68 -2.68 -19.28
N GLY A 265 -17.86 -2.57 -20.34
CA GLY A 265 -18.19 -1.77 -21.53
C GLY A 265 -18.50 -0.30 -21.19
N SER A 266 -17.76 0.24 -20.23
CA SER A 266 -17.87 1.62 -19.72
C SER A 266 -16.78 2.49 -20.34
N ASP A 267 -17.09 3.77 -20.54
CA ASP A 267 -16.05 4.78 -20.74
C ASP A 267 -15.24 4.97 -19.44
N LEU A 268 -14.00 5.41 -19.60
CA LEU A 268 -13.08 5.67 -18.50
C LEU A 268 -12.45 7.06 -18.68
N GLY A 269 -12.68 7.93 -17.71
CA GLY A 269 -11.97 9.18 -17.54
C GLY A 269 -11.08 9.11 -16.31
N VAL A 270 -9.85 9.61 -16.42
CA VAL A 270 -8.92 9.72 -15.30
C VAL A 270 -8.35 11.13 -15.27
N PHE A 271 -8.57 11.85 -14.18
CA PHE A 271 -7.97 13.17 -13.99
C PHE A 271 -6.45 13.02 -13.91
N VAL A 272 -5.72 13.82 -14.69
CA VAL A 272 -4.28 13.59 -14.92
C VAL A 272 -3.40 13.82 -13.69
N GLU A 273 -3.81 14.75 -12.82
CA GLU A 273 -3.05 15.04 -11.61
C GLU A 273 -3.55 14.23 -10.41
N PRO A 274 -2.64 13.59 -9.66
CA PRO A 274 -3.00 12.84 -8.47
C PRO A 274 -3.48 13.78 -7.37
N ILE A 275 -4.48 13.33 -6.62
CA ILE A 275 -4.94 13.98 -5.39
C ILE A 275 -3.92 13.77 -4.26
N TYR A 276 -3.25 12.62 -4.27
CA TYR A 276 -2.18 12.28 -3.32
C TYR A 276 -1.26 11.24 -3.97
N GLU A 277 0.06 11.37 -3.75
CA GLU A 277 1.03 10.34 -4.17
C GLU A 277 1.51 9.58 -2.93
N SER A 278 1.54 8.24 -3.03
CA SER A 278 1.99 7.37 -1.95
C SER A 278 3.13 6.47 -2.36
N SER A 279 3.96 6.12 -1.39
CA SER A 279 5.06 5.15 -1.53
C SER A 279 5.24 4.39 -0.23
N ALA A 280 6.01 3.30 -0.25
CA ALA A 280 6.43 2.71 1.01
C ALA A 280 7.45 3.64 1.70
N ILE A 281 7.41 3.68 3.02
CA ILE A 281 8.25 4.53 3.86
C ILE A 281 8.87 3.70 4.97
N MET A 282 10.06 4.11 5.41
CA MET A 282 10.70 3.57 6.60
C MET A 282 10.39 4.48 7.79
N LEU A 283 9.90 3.87 8.86
CA LEU A 283 9.59 4.51 10.13
C LEU A 283 10.39 3.83 11.25
N VAL A 284 10.74 4.61 12.27
CA VAL A 284 11.38 4.12 13.50
C VAL A 284 10.60 4.57 14.72
N ASN A 285 10.84 3.90 15.84
CA ASN A 285 10.36 4.36 17.15
C ASN A 285 11.56 4.87 17.97
N ASP A 286 11.62 6.17 18.22
CA ASP A 286 12.72 6.87 18.91
C ASP A 286 13.09 6.22 20.26
N ARG A 287 12.09 5.88 21.09
CA ARG A 287 12.22 5.27 22.43
C ARG A 287 12.79 3.86 22.37
N ARG A 288 12.66 3.17 21.24
CA ARG A 288 13.15 1.81 21.03
C ARG A 288 14.52 1.76 20.36
N ILE A 289 15.03 2.88 19.87
CA ILE A 289 16.30 2.95 19.14
C ILE A 289 17.37 3.75 19.88
N GLU A 290 16.99 4.47 20.94
CA GLU A 290 17.94 5.22 21.76
C GLU A 290 19.07 4.31 22.28
N GLY A 291 20.31 4.61 21.89
CA GLY A 291 21.50 3.89 22.32
C GLY A 291 21.76 2.54 21.64
N ILE A 292 20.99 2.15 20.61
CA ILE A 292 21.18 0.88 19.89
C ILE A 292 21.94 1.14 18.59
N ASP A 293 23.17 0.67 18.43
CA ASP A 293 23.89 0.87 17.16
C ASP A 293 23.43 -0.11 16.06
N ALA A 294 22.85 -1.26 16.43
CA ALA A 294 22.38 -2.24 15.47
C ALA A 294 21.29 -1.73 14.52
N TYR A 295 20.33 -0.92 14.98
CA TYR A 295 19.29 -0.41 14.08
C TYR A 295 19.88 0.52 13.00
N ARG A 296 20.92 1.30 13.34
CA ARG A 296 21.57 2.21 12.39
C ARG A 296 22.22 1.45 11.25
N LYS A 297 22.84 0.31 11.55
CA LYS A 297 23.40 -0.60 10.54
C LYS A 297 22.31 -1.11 9.61
N VAL A 298 21.28 -1.77 10.16
CA VAL A 298 20.16 -2.32 9.37
C VAL A 298 19.48 -1.25 8.50
N VAL A 299 19.20 -0.07 9.08
CA VAL A 299 18.63 1.07 8.35
C VAL A 299 19.59 1.58 7.27
N GLY A 300 20.90 1.61 7.54
CA GLY A 300 21.95 1.93 6.59
C GLY A 300 21.96 0.97 5.40
N THR A 301 21.98 -0.34 5.64
CA THR A 301 21.93 -1.39 4.61
C THR A 301 20.68 -1.24 3.73
N ILE A 302 19.50 -1.04 4.36
CA ILE A 302 18.25 -0.83 3.62
C ILE A 302 18.32 0.45 2.78
N LYS A 303 18.90 1.54 3.31
CA LYS A 303 19.07 2.80 2.59
C LYS A 303 19.99 2.64 1.37
N GLU A 304 21.10 1.93 1.52
CA GLU A 304 22.03 1.64 0.42
C GLU A 304 21.36 0.80 -0.67
N ILE A 305 20.64 -0.26 -0.29
CA ILE A 305 19.84 -1.05 -1.23
C ILE A 305 18.86 -0.14 -1.97
N ASN A 306 18.10 0.69 -1.25
CA ASN A 306 17.11 1.61 -1.80
C ASN A 306 17.71 2.61 -2.80
N GLN A 307 18.92 3.13 -2.52
CA GLN A 307 19.62 4.06 -3.42
C GLN A 307 19.96 3.38 -4.76
N GLN A 308 20.36 2.10 -4.72
CA GLN A 308 20.71 1.31 -5.90
C GLN A 308 19.50 0.78 -6.67
N LEU A 309 18.30 0.74 -6.07
CA LEU A 309 17.11 0.26 -6.76
C LEU A 309 16.72 1.22 -7.89
N ALA A 310 16.54 0.66 -9.08
CA ALA A 310 15.78 1.28 -10.14
C ALA A 310 14.29 1.19 -9.76
N VAL A 311 13.55 2.28 -9.96
CA VAL A 311 12.10 2.27 -9.75
C VAL A 311 11.48 1.30 -10.77
N PRO A 312 10.64 0.33 -10.34
CA PRO A 312 9.99 -0.58 -11.28
C PRO A 312 9.18 0.20 -12.32
N LEU A 313 9.45 -0.03 -13.62
CA LEU A 313 8.88 0.77 -14.71
C LEU A 313 7.35 0.92 -14.60
N LYS A 314 6.63 -0.17 -14.31
CA LYS A 314 5.16 -0.22 -14.18
C LYS A 314 4.59 0.63 -13.04
N THR A 315 5.44 1.14 -12.16
CA THR A 315 5.07 1.97 -11.01
C THR A 315 5.42 3.45 -11.22
N THR A 316 6.09 3.78 -12.32
CA THR A 316 6.45 5.17 -12.68
C THR A 316 5.24 5.99 -13.14
N LYS A 317 5.30 7.32 -12.96
CA LYS A 317 4.23 8.25 -13.38
C LYS A 317 4.14 8.27 -14.90
N GLU A 318 5.28 8.16 -15.57
CA GLU A 318 5.43 8.12 -17.03
C GLU A 318 4.74 6.88 -17.61
N TYR A 319 5.01 5.69 -17.07
CA TYR A 319 4.35 4.47 -17.54
C TYR A 319 2.84 4.54 -17.33
N MET A 320 2.38 5.00 -16.16
CA MET A 320 0.95 5.18 -15.90
C MET A 320 0.33 6.13 -16.93
N LYS A 321 0.96 7.29 -17.19
CA LYS A 321 0.47 8.28 -18.16
C LYS A 321 0.43 7.72 -19.58
N GLN A 322 1.40 6.91 -19.97
CA GLN A 322 1.41 6.23 -21.27
C GLN A 322 0.29 5.18 -21.36
N ASN A 323 0.14 4.36 -20.32
CA ASN A 323 -0.86 3.29 -20.29
C ASN A 323 -2.29 3.84 -20.29
N LEU A 324 -2.52 4.95 -19.59
CA LEU A 324 -3.81 5.64 -19.51
C LEU A 324 -3.96 6.76 -20.53
N ALA A 325 -3.05 6.95 -21.49
CA ALA A 325 -2.98 8.15 -22.32
C ALA A 325 -4.33 8.57 -22.95
N ASN A 326 -5.05 7.60 -23.50
CA ASN A 326 -6.37 7.82 -24.11
C ASN A 326 -7.51 7.94 -23.11
N GLN A 327 -7.26 7.96 -21.81
CA GLN A 327 -8.25 8.08 -20.74
C GLN A 327 -7.98 9.32 -19.87
N LEU A 328 -6.81 9.95 -20.02
CA LEU A 328 -6.43 11.13 -19.24
C LEU A 328 -7.24 12.36 -19.63
N ILE A 329 -7.68 13.10 -18.62
CA ILE A 329 -8.39 14.37 -18.71
C ILE A 329 -7.53 15.43 -18.05
N ARG A 330 -7.40 16.59 -18.71
CA ARG A 330 -6.63 17.73 -18.22
C ARG A 330 -7.49 18.74 -17.49
#